data_AF-A0A8D1BV37-F1
#
_entry.id   AF-A0A8D1BV37-F1
#
_cell.length_a   1.000
_cell.length_b   1.000
_cell.length_c   1.000
_cell.angle_alpha   90.00
_cell.angle_beta   90.00
_cell.angle_gamma   90.00
#
_symmetry.space_group_name_H-M   'P 1'
#
loop_
_entity.id
_entity.type
_entity.pdbx_description
1 polymer ?
#
loop_
_entity_poly.entity_id
_entity_poly.type
_entity_poly.pdbx_seq_one_letter_code
_entity_poly.pdbx_strand_id
1 'polypeptide(L)'
;MTSPLCWAASANAMPSQDQVSASSKGRGNQAQAKGHPQGKGSVQAWQSLHSKAGPFHASEGKSTVHTQVAELQRKIQLLEGDRKAFYESTQWNIRKNQETINQLREETRVLQLQLADLLQALEHLDHQLSEKVKQLNALRHQLGLRQKWLEELQLQHSLRELEMAEAQDRNTEVAKEESLHLENRLDFMEAEVVRTKHELEELNVVNQEALNARDIAKNQLQDLEETVLRERKKRDRYLTECKKRAEERKLQNERMERKTQREDVLLHSDDTLQDSQRSKEEELRRRWSMYQMEVLFGKVKDATGVAETHAVVRRFLAQGETFTQLETLKIENEQMLLRLKQEKQRLQKELEDLKYSGEAMLMSEQKLQVELQERIKAEEQRRADVQDRLERTMRAMHMTKEALEHLASKLDHITVEASGFAGKELDPKASDYLPNLLGLVEEKLLKLQAKLQNHNVPEMLRHIADREFFSTLEGKLPSYNTRIALPLAGHKDKFFDEEESEEEDNEVVTRAALKMRSQKLIESRSKRRGRSRKS
;
A
#
# COMPACT_ATOMS: atom_id res chain seq x y z
N MET A 1 -15.43 -7.41 46.16
CA MET A 1 -15.87 -8.79 45.86
C MET A 1 -15.83 -8.94 44.34
N THR A 2 -15.21 -9.94 43.72
CA THR A 2 -14.39 -11.06 44.24
C THR A 2 -13.46 -11.54 43.11
N SER A 3 -12.35 -12.23 43.43
CA SER A 3 -11.39 -12.72 42.40
C SER A 3 -11.93 -13.95 41.66
N PRO A 4 -11.51 -14.16 40.39
CA PRO A 4 -10.52 -15.22 40.09
C PRO A 4 -9.34 -14.67 39.26
N LEU A 5 -8.11 -15.23 39.21
CA LEU A 5 -7.55 -16.53 39.60
C LEU A 5 -8.10 -17.78 38.88
N CYS A 6 -7.58 -18.04 37.68
CA CYS A 6 -6.73 -19.23 37.42
C CYS A 6 -6.10 -19.17 36.01
N TRP A 7 -4.82 -19.54 35.90
CA TRP A 7 -4.17 -19.80 34.60
C TRP A 7 -4.40 -21.27 34.20
N ALA A 8 -4.75 -21.51 32.95
CA ALA A 8 -4.78 -22.85 32.36
C ALA A 8 -3.57 -23.01 31.42
N ALA A 9 -2.73 -24.02 31.68
CA ALA A 9 -1.60 -24.34 30.82
C ALA A 9 -2.06 -25.19 29.62
N SER A 10 -1.40 -25.00 28.47
CA SER A 10 -1.41 -25.96 27.37
C SER A 10 0.04 -26.27 26.97
N ALA A 11 0.30 -27.51 26.58
CA ALA A 11 1.66 -28.05 26.53
C ALA A 11 2.31 -27.92 25.15
N ASN A 12 3.63 -27.77 25.16
CA ASN A 12 4.50 -28.31 24.11
C ASN A 12 5.80 -28.81 24.73
N ALA A 13 6.28 -29.97 24.28
CA ALA A 13 7.24 -30.77 25.03
C ALA A 13 8.71 -30.48 24.66
N MET A 14 9.58 -30.54 25.67
CA MET A 14 11.03 -30.67 25.52
C MET A 14 11.48 -31.92 26.28
N PRO A 15 12.04 -32.95 25.63
CA PRO A 15 12.57 -34.11 26.33
C PRO A 15 13.93 -33.76 26.93
N SER A 16 14.04 -33.81 28.27
CA SER A 16 15.33 -33.93 28.93
C SER A 16 15.80 -35.37 28.79
N GLN A 17 16.96 -35.58 28.17
CA GLN A 17 17.48 -36.91 27.87
C GLN A 17 18.50 -37.33 28.93
N ASP A 18 18.13 -38.22 29.83
CA ASP A 18 19.08 -38.95 30.68
C ASP A 18 18.50 -40.29 31.16
N GLN A 19 19.37 -41.20 31.62
CA GLN A 19 19.08 -42.53 32.20
C GLN A 19 18.32 -43.55 31.30
N VAL A 20 19.08 -44.45 30.66
CA VAL A 20 18.60 -45.80 30.26
C VAL A 20 19.64 -46.85 30.67
N SER A 21 19.19 -47.91 31.35
CA SER A 21 20.05 -49.02 31.82
C SER A 21 19.74 -50.35 31.13
N ALA A 22 20.65 -50.84 30.29
CA ALA A 22 20.79 -52.26 29.91
C ALA A 22 22.24 -52.48 29.37
N SER A 23 23.03 -53.51 29.73
CA SER A 23 22.79 -54.92 30.06
C SER A 23 22.48 -55.83 28.87
N SER A 24 23.51 -56.43 28.27
CA SER A 24 23.44 -57.81 27.78
C SER A 24 24.84 -58.45 27.68
N LYS A 25 24.90 -59.80 27.61
CA LYS A 25 26.09 -60.63 27.88
C LYS A 25 26.88 -60.97 26.61
N GLY A 26 28.22 -60.95 26.67
CA GLY A 26 29.13 -61.41 25.59
C GLY A 26 30.28 -62.28 26.12
N ARG A 27 30.10 -63.62 26.07
CA ARG A 27 31.00 -64.63 26.64
C ARG A 27 32.48 -64.56 26.19
N GLY A 28 33.38 -64.70 27.16
CA GLY A 28 34.37 -65.79 27.17
C GLY A 28 35.70 -65.63 26.40
N ASN A 29 36.79 -65.51 27.14
CA ASN A 29 37.83 -66.56 27.16
C ASN A 29 38.87 -66.30 28.27
N GLN A 30 38.87 -67.15 29.31
CA GLN A 30 40.00 -67.30 30.23
C GLN A 30 40.30 -68.80 30.35
N ALA A 31 40.99 -69.31 29.33
CA ALA A 31 41.33 -70.73 29.20
C ALA A 31 42.74 -71.00 29.74
N GLN A 32 42.92 -72.15 30.40
CA GLN A 32 44.20 -72.58 30.95
C GLN A 32 45.08 -73.27 29.88
N ALA A 33 46.26 -72.72 29.60
CA ALA A 33 47.42 -73.45 29.08
C ALA A 33 48.70 -72.72 29.55
N LYS A 34 49.48 -73.24 30.50
CA LYS A 34 50.50 -74.30 30.32
C LYS A 34 51.48 -73.98 29.17
N GLY A 35 52.61 -73.36 29.55
CA GLY A 35 53.77 -73.13 28.68
C GLY A 35 55.08 -73.18 29.48
N HIS A 36 55.50 -74.37 29.92
CA HIS A 36 56.88 -74.56 30.40
C HIS A 36 57.84 -74.60 29.21
N PRO A 37 59.03 -74.02 29.38
CA PRO A 37 60.26 -74.84 29.47
C PRO A 37 60.94 -74.57 30.83
N GLN A 38 61.23 -75.53 31.69
CA GLN A 38 61.96 -76.80 31.49
C GLN A 38 63.38 -76.65 30.90
N GLY A 39 64.09 -75.59 31.31
CA GLY A 39 65.53 -75.40 31.08
C GLY A 39 66.40 -76.20 32.07
N LYS A 40 66.64 -77.47 31.75
CA LYS A 40 67.45 -78.49 32.47
C LYS A 40 68.56 -77.95 33.42
N GLY A 41 68.30 -77.98 34.72
CA GLY A 41 69.33 -77.91 35.77
C GLY A 41 69.79 -79.31 36.21
N SER A 42 70.58 -80.00 35.38
CA SER A 42 71.09 -81.34 35.67
C SER A 42 72.59 -81.35 35.99
N VAL A 43 72.96 -81.53 37.27
CA VAL A 43 74.30 -81.99 37.67
C VAL A 43 74.16 -83.00 38.82
N GLN A 44 75.04 -84.00 38.83
CA GLN A 44 75.17 -85.05 39.85
C GLN A 44 75.28 -84.47 41.28
N ALA A 45 74.76 -85.10 42.34
CA ALA A 45 74.88 -86.50 42.73
C ALA A 45 76.33 -86.96 43.00
N TRP A 46 76.98 -86.39 44.02
CA TRP A 46 78.17 -87.01 44.63
C TRP A 46 77.82 -87.69 45.95
N GLN A 47 77.77 -89.02 45.90
CA GLN A 47 77.84 -89.88 47.08
C GLN A 47 79.29 -89.96 47.59
N SER A 48 79.47 -89.99 48.91
CA SER A 48 80.48 -90.81 49.58
C SER A 48 80.07 -90.92 51.06
N LEU A 49 79.74 -92.09 51.60
CA LEU A 49 80.61 -93.25 51.83
C LEU A 49 81.65 -93.01 52.94
N HIS A 50 81.19 -92.98 54.19
CA HIS A 50 82.01 -93.39 55.32
C HIS A 50 81.92 -94.92 55.46
N SER A 51 82.83 -95.63 54.79
CA SER A 51 82.95 -97.09 54.88
C SER A 51 83.49 -97.53 56.25
N LYS A 52 83.09 -98.74 56.69
CA LYS A 52 83.36 -99.29 58.02
C LYS A 52 84.16 -100.59 57.95
N ALA A 53 85.46 -100.55 58.23
CA ALA A 53 86.27 -101.70 58.66
C ALA A 53 87.70 -101.26 59.09
N GLY A 54 88.27 -101.95 60.07
CA GLY A 54 89.73 -102.17 60.17
C GLY A 54 90.01 -103.68 59.96
N PRO A 55 91.14 -104.26 60.45
CA PRO A 55 92.23 -103.63 61.20
C PRO A 55 93.68 -104.07 60.79
N PHE A 56 94.70 -103.36 61.29
CA PHE A 56 96.15 -103.73 61.28
C PHE A 56 96.82 -103.91 59.88
N HIS A 57 98.14 -103.83 59.66
CA HIS A 57 99.33 -103.62 60.50
C HIS A 57 100.42 -102.82 59.71
N ALA A 58 101.38 -102.21 60.42
CA ALA A 58 102.75 -101.85 59.99
C ALA A 58 103.00 -100.70 58.96
N SER A 59 104.27 -100.28 58.93
CA SER A 59 104.91 -99.13 58.27
C SER A 59 105.02 -99.25 56.72
N GLU A 60 105.36 -98.22 55.93
CA GLU A 60 106.01 -96.91 56.18
C GLU A 60 105.29 -95.74 55.45
N GLY A 61 105.48 -94.50 55.92
CA GLY A 61 104.81 -93.31 55.35
C GLY A 61 105.72 -92.34 54.60
N LYS A 62 105.30 -91.94 53.37
CA LYS A 62 105.63 -90.64 52.71
C LYS A 62 104.92 -90.42 51.36
N SER A 63 104.63 -91.45 50.57
CA SER A 63 104.20 -91.31 49.17
C SER A 63 102.69 -91.07 48.95
N THR A 64 101.82 -91.68 49.77
CA THR A 64 100.35 -91.64 49.61
C THR A 64 99.72 -90.25 49.81
N VAL A 65 100.42 -89.33 50.49
CA VAL A 65 99.94 -87.95 50.72
C VAL A 65 99.95 -87.15 49.42
N HIS A 66 100.96 -87.34 48.54
CA HIS A 66 101.14 -86.51 47.35
C HIS A 66 100.04 -86.71 46.29
N THR A 67 99.50 -87.92 46.13
CA THR A 67 98.39 -88.18 45.20
C THR A 67 97.08 -87.57 45.68
N GLN A 68 96.78 -87.69 46.98
CA GLN A 68 95.60 -87.06 47.58
C GLN A 68 95.67 -85.53 47.53
N VAL A 69 96.86 -84.94 47.75
CA VAL A 69 97.10 -83.50 47.56
C VAL A 69 96.85 -83.07 46.10
N ALA A 70 97.30 -83.86 45.11
CA ALA A 70 97.06 -83.56 43.70
C ALA A 70 95.58 -83.65 43.30
N GLU A 71 94.82 -84.60 43.86
CA GLU A 71 93.36 -84.67 43.64
C GLU A 71 92.62 -83.51 44.32
N LEU A 72 93.00 -83.14 45.54
CA LEU A 72 92.46 -81.97 46.22
C LEU A 72 92.78 -80.67 45.46
N GLN A 73 93.99 -80.52 44.93
CA GLN A 73 94.37 -79.38 44.08
C GLN A 73 93.52 -79.30 42.81
N ARG A 74 93.29 -80.42 42.10
CA ARG A 74 92.36 -80.45 40.95
C ARG A 74 90.94 -80.09 41.37
N LYS A 75 90.45 -80.61 42.52
CA LYS A 75 89.09 -80.33 42.99
C LYS A 75 88.92 -78.87 43.41
N ILE A 76 89.96 -78.25 43.98
CA ILE A 76 90.01 -76.80 44.23
C ILE A 76 89.96 -76.04 42.90
N GLN A 77 90.83 -76.35 41.93
CA GLN A 77 90.84 -75.68 40.62
C GLN A 77 89.50 -75.81 39.88
N LEU A 78 88.82 -76.96 39.98
CA LEU A 78 87.52 -77.19 39.36
C LEU A 78 86.42 -76.38 40.07
N LEU A 79 86.39 -76.36 41.41
CA LEU A 79 85.49 -75.49 42.19
C LEU A 79 85.78 -74.00 42.00
N GLU A 80 87.03 -73.60 41.77
CA GLU A 80 87.41 -72.23 41.42
C GLU A 80 86.98 -71.86 40.00
N GLY A 81 87.06 -72.80 39.06
CA GLY A 81 86.52 -72.71 37.71
C GLY A 81 84.99 -72.56 37.72
N ASP A 82 84.28 -73.42 38.45
CA ASP A 82 82.84 -73.36 38.64
C ASP A 82 82.41 -72.04 39.31
N ARG A 83 83.12 -71.62 40.37
CA ARG A 83 82.89 -70.32 41.03
C ARG A 83 83.11 -69.15 40.07
N LYS A 84 84.13 -69.22 39.21
CA LYS A 84 84.42 -68.19 38.20
C LYS A 84 83.34 -68.16 37.12
N ALA A 85 82.97 -69.30 36.55
CA ALA A 85 81.91 -69.41 35.54
C ALA A 85 80.54 -68.98 36.09
N PHE A 86 80.24 -69.31 37.35
CA PHE A 86 79.03 -68.86 38.04
C PHE A 86 79.05 -67.34 38.27
N TYR A 87 80.19 -66.76 38.66
CA TYR A 87 80.35 -65.32 38.80
C TYR A 87 80.21 -64.59 37.45
N GLU A 88 80.86 -65.08 36.41
CA GLU A 88 80.80 -64.52 35.04
C GLU A 88 79.38 -64.61 34.46
N SER A 89 78.70 -65.75 34.64
CA SER A 89 77.28 -65.92 34.31
C SER A 89 76.38 -64.96 35.11
N THR A 90 76.63 -64.80 36.41
CA THR A 90 75.86 -63.86 37.24
C THR A 90 76.08 -62.42 36.81
N GLN A 91 77.32 -62.01 36.52
CA GLN A 91 77.65 -60.68 35.99
C GLN A 91 77.04 -60.43 34.61
N TRP A 92 77.02 -61.43 33.73
CA TRP A 92 76.36 -61.33 32.42
C TRP A 92 74.83 -61.17 32.57
N ASN A 93 74.20 -61.96 33.44
CA ASN A 93 72.77 -61.83 33.75
C ASN A 93 72.43 -60.47 34.38
N ILE A 94 73.29 -59.94 35.27
CA ILE A 94 73.12 -58.59 35.84
C ILE A 94 73.20 -57.53 34.74
N ARG A 95 74.18 -57.59 33.83
CA ARG A 95 74.30 -56.66 32.70
C ARG A 95 73.08 -56.71 31.78
N LYS A 96 72.66 -57.92 31.38
CA LYS A 96 71.47 -58.11 30.55
C LYS A 96 70.19 -57.62 31.21
N ASN A 97 70.03 -57.82 32.52
CA ASN A 97 68.90 -57.28 33.27
C ASN A 97 68.98 -55.75 33.41
N GLN A 98 70.18 -55.17 33.50
CA GLN A 98 70.36 -53.72 33.50
C GLN A 98 70.02 -53.11 32.13
N GLU A 99 70.37 -53.79 31.03
CA GLU A 99 70.01 -53.42 29.66
C GLU A 99 68.49 -53.44 29.46
N THR A 100 67.79 -54.50 29.87
CA THR A 100 66.32 -54.57 29.75
C THR A 100 65.61 -53.58 30.68
N ILE A 101 66.11 -53.34 31.90
CA ILE A 101 65.59 -52.26 32.77
C ILE A 101 65.77 -50.89 32.12
N ASN A 102 66.89 -50.64 31.43
CA ASN A 102 67.12 -49.38 30.73
C ASN A 102 66.21 -49.23 29.49
N GLN A 103 65.99 -50.30 28.73
CA GLN A 103 65.04 -50.33 27.61
C GLN A 103 63.61 -50.03 28.08
N LEU A 104 63.11 -50.76 29.08
CA LEU A 104 61.77 -50.55 29.65
C LEU A 104 61.59 -49.13 30.25
N ARG A 105 62.67 -48.52 30.77
CA ARG A 105 62.65 -47.13 31.24
C ARG A 105 62.51 -46.13 30.09
N GLU A 106 63.23 -46.31 28.98
CA GLU A 106 63.10 -45.41 27.83
C GLU A 106 61.75 -45.62 27.13
N GLU A 107 61.25 -46.86 27.02
CA GLU A 107 59.88 -47.15 26.55
C GLU A 107 58.83 -46.46 27.43
N THR A 108 58.96 -46.56 28.76
CA THR A 108 58.06 -45.87 29.70
C THR A 108 58.12 -44.35 29.54
N ARG A 109 59.32 -43.78 29.33
CA ARG A 109 59.55 -42.35 29.09
C ARG A 109 58.93 -41.88 27.77
N VAL A 110 59.07 -42.66 26.69
CA VAL A 110 58.46 -42.36 25.38
C VAL A 110 56.93 -42.43 25.48
N LEU A 111 56.38 -43.44 26.16
CA LEU A 111 54.93 -43.54 26.40
C LEU A 111 54.38 -42.39 27.27
N GLN A 112 55.15 -41.91 28.25
CA GLN A 112 54.79 -40.73 29.04
C GLN A 112 54.77 -39.44 28.21
N LEU A 113 55.71 -39.27 27.29
CA LEU A 113 55.72 -38.13 26.35
C LEU A 113 54.54 -38.20 25.38
N GLN A 114 54.31 -39.36 24.75
CA GLN A 114 53.16 -39.57 23.86
C GLN A 114 51.81 -39.34 24.56
N LEU A 115 51.69 -39.72 25.84
CA LEU A 115 50.50 -39.42 26.64
C LEU A 115 50.32 -37.92 26.89
N ALA A 116 51.41 -37.19 27.15
CA ALA A 116 51.36 -35.74 27.33
C ALA A 116 50.98 -35.00 26.04
N ASP A 117 51.55 -35.41 24.90
CA ASP A 117 51.21 -34.86 23.58
C ASP A 117 49.72 -35.08 23.23
N LEU A 118 49.19 -36.29 23.53
CA LEU A 118 47.77 -36.62 23.34
C LEU A 118 46.84 -35.84 24.29
N LEU A 119 47.27 -35.54 25.52
CA LEU A 119 46.50 -34.71 26.45
C LEU A 119 46.45 -33.25 25.98
N GLN A 120 47.57 -32.67 25.50
CA GLN A 120 47.55 -31.33 24.90
C GLN A 120 46.68 -31.27 23.63
N ALA A 121 46.70 -32.32 22.81
CA ALA A 121 45.82 -32.42 21.64
C ALA A 121 44.33 -32.45 22.03
N LEU A 122 43.98 -33.14 23.13
CA LEU A 122 42.62 -33.14 23.70
C LEU A 122 42.22 -31.76 24.24
N GLU A 123 43.08 -31.09 25.02
CA GLU A 123 42.82 -29.74 25.54
C GLU A 123 42.59 -28.72 24.41
N HIS A 124 43.38 -28.80 23.33
CA HIS A 124 43.16 -28.00 22.13
C HIS A 124 41.84 -28.31 21.43
N LEU A 125 41.45 -29.59 21.35
CA LEU A 125 40.18 -29.99 20.74
C LEU A 125 38.97 -29.51 21.55
N ASP A 126 39.01 -29.64 22.89
CA ASP A 126 37.97 -29.14 23.79
C ASP A 126 37.86 -27.61 23.74
N HIS A 127 38.98 -26.90 23.59
CA HIS A 127 38.95 -25.44 23.37
C HIS A 127 38.25 -25.08 22.05
N GLN A 128 38.58 -25.77 20.95
CA GLN A 128 37.93 -25.57 19.66
C GLN A 128 36.43 -25.92 19.71
N LEU A 129 36.05 -27.00 20.40
CA LEU A 129 34.65 -27.36 20.63
C LEU A 129 33.92 -26.28 21.46
N SER A 130 34.56 -25.75 22.50
CA SER A 130 34.02 -24.64 23.31
C SER A 130 33.77 -23.39 22.45
N GLU A 131 34.70 -23.03 21.56
CA GLU A 131 34.51 -21.94 20.59
C GLU A 131 33.36 -22.21 19.62
N LYS A 132 33.26 -23.42 19.07
CA LYS A 132 32.18 -23.79 18.15
C LYS A 132 30.81 -23.80 18.82
N VAL A 133 30.72 -24.21 20.08
CA VAL A 133 29.49 -24.12 20.89
C VAL A 133 29.11 -22.66 21.16
N LYS A 134 30.07 -21.77 21.47
CA LYS A 134 29.81 -20.32 21.62
C LYS A 134 29.28 -19.72 20.29
N GLN A 135 29.90 -20.06 19.16
CA GLN A 135 29.47 -19.63 17.83
C GLN A 135 28.06 -20.13 17.49
N LEU A 136 27.74 -21.41 17.77
CA LEU A 136 26.41 -21.98 17.60
C LEU A 136 25.35 -21.29 18.46
N ASN A 137 25.65 -21.01 19.73
CA ASN A 137 24.73 -20.32 20.64
C ASN A 137 24.47 -18.87 20.21
N ALA A 138 25.48 -18.15 19.73
CA ALA A 138 25.32 -16.81 19.16
C ALA A 138 24.41 -16.83 17.90
N LEU A 139 24.63 -17.79 16.99
CA LEU A 139 23.78 -17.97 15.80
C LEU A 139 22.34 -18.37 16.16
N ARG A 140 22.15 -19.28 17.12
CA ARG A 140 20.82 -19.65 17.65
C ARG A 140 20.08 -18.44 18.23
N HIS A 141 20.78 -17.57 18.95
CA HIS A 141 20.20 -16.32 19.47
C HIS A 141 19.81 -15.35 18.33
N GLN A 142 20.67 -15.17 17.32
CA GLN A 142 20.35 -14.35 16.15
C GLN A 142 19.15 -14.89 15.35
N LEU A 143 19.03 -16.21 15.20
CA LEU A 143 17.87 -16.85 14.58
C LEU A 143 16.60 -16.59 15.38
N GLY A 144 16.63 -16.76 16.70
CA GLY A 144 15.48 -16.46 17.58
C GLY A 144 15.05 -14.99 17.54
N LEU A 145 15.98 -14.05 17.40
CA LEU A 145 15.65 -12.63 17.19
C LEU A 145 15.02 -12.38 15.81
N ARG A 146 15.59 -12.96 14.74
CA ARG A 146 15.04 -12.84 13.37
C ARG A 146 13.65 -13.45 13.25
N GLN A 147 13.40 -14.57 13.93
CA GLN A 147 12.10 -15.24 13.92
C GLN A 147 11.04 -14.39 14.63
N LYS A 148 11.34 -13.80 15.80
CA LYS A 148 10.44 -12.83 16.45
C LYS A 148 10.15 -11.60 15.59
N TRP A 149 11.15 -11.10 14.85
CA TRP A 149 10.96 -10.01 13.89
C TRP A 149 10.07 -10.38 12.70
N LEU A 150 10.12 -11.64 12.24
CA LEU A 150 9.23 -12.16 11.21
C LEU A 150 7.79 -12.31 11.74
N GLU A 151 7.63 -12.85 12.95
CA GLU A 151 6.33 -13.01 13.63
C GLU A 151 5.67 -11.63 13.85
N GLU A 152 6.41 -10.64 14.34
CA GLU A 152 5.95 -9.25 14.49
C GLU A 152 5.54 -8.63 13.14
N LEU A 153 6.37 -8.78 12.09
CA LEU A 153 6.06 -8.24 10.76
C LEU A 153 4.82 -8.90 10.12
N GLN A 154 4.60 -10.19 10.37
CA GLN A 154 3.40 -10.92 9.95
C GLN A 154 2.15 -10.43 10.69
N LEU A 155 2.25 -10.15 11.99
CA LEU A 155 1.16 -9.55 12.77
C LEU A 155 0.84 -8.13 12.29
N GLN A 156 1.84 -7.29 12.03
CA GLN A 156 1.64 -5.96 11.46
C GLN A 156 1.01 -6.01 10.06
N HIS A 157 1.39 -6.97 9.21
CA HIS A 157 0.79 -7.16 7.89
C HIS A 157 -0.69 -7.56 7.98
N SER A 158 -1.02 -8.57 8.79
CA SER A 158 -2.40 -9.06 8.94
C SER A 158 -3.32 -8.06 9.64
N LEU A 159 -2.82 -7.33 10.64
CA LEU A 159 -3.54 -6.19 11.21
C LEU A 159 -3.88 -5.14 10.14
N ARG A 160 -2.91 -4.81 9.27
CA ARG A 160 -3.11 -3.82 8.21
C ARG A 160 -4.04 -4.30 7.09
N GLU A 161 -4.10 -5.60 6.81
CA GLU A 161 -5.13 -6.18 5.93
C GLU A 161 -6.53 -6.04 6.52
N LEU A 162 -6.69 -6.26 7.84
CA LEU A 162 -7.95 -6.05 8.55
C LEU A 162 -8.34 -4.56 8.60
N GLU A 163 -7.40 -3.64 8.88
CA GLU A 163 -7.63 -2.19 8.83
C GLU A 163 -8.16 -1.75 7.45
N MET A 164 -7.56 -2.26 6.37
CA MET A 164 -7.97 -1.95 5.00
C MET A 164 -9.32 -2.59 4.63
N ALA A 165 -9.63 -3.78 5.14
CA ALA A 165 -10.93 -4.42 4.97
C ALA A 165 -12.04 -3.62 5.68
N GLU A 166 -11.87 -3.28 6.96
CA GLU A 166 -12.84 -2.48 7.69
C GLU A 166 -13.05 -1.09 7.05
N ALA A 167 -11.97 -0.45 6.57
CA ALA A 167 -12.07 0.83 5.86
C ALA A 167 -12.85 0.70 4.55
N GLN A 168 -12.64 -0.40 3.80
CA GLN A 168 -13.39 -0.67 2.58
C GLN A 168 -14.87 -0.96 2.88
N ASP A 169 -15.18 -1.77 3.89
CA ASP A 169 -16.56 -2.08 4.28
C ASP A 169 -17.30 -0.81 4.69
N ARG A 170 -16.73 0.02 5.59
CA ARG A 170 -17.28 1.33 5.99
C ARG A 170 -17.54 2.24 4.79
N ASN A 171 -16.60 2.32 3.84
CA ASN A 171 -16.79 3.10 2.61
C ASN A 171 -17.96 2.56 1.77
N THR A 172 -18.16 1.24 1.70
CA THR A 172 -19.32 0.67 0.99
C THR A 172 -20.63 0.84 1.76
N GLU A 173 -20.62 0.93 3.09
CA GLU A 173 -21.81 1.23 3.89
C GLU A 173 -22.24 2.69 3.68
N VAL A 174 -21.33 3.66 3.86
CA VAL A 174 -21.59 5.08 3.59
C VAL A 174 -22.10 5.30 2.16
N ALA A 175 -21.48 4.67 1.15
CA ALA A 175 -21.94 4.78 -0.23
C ALA A 175 -23.36 4.20 -0.47
N LYS A 176 -23.80 3.19 0.29
CA LYS A 176 -25.18 2.67 0.24
C LYS A 176 -26.14 3.64 0.94
N GLU A 177 -25.77 4.17 2.10
CA GLU A 177 -26.57 5.15 2.84
C GLU A 177 -26.77 6.45 2.04
N GLU A 178 -25.70 6.97 1.41
CA GLU A 178 -25.76 8.11 0.49
C GLU A 178 -26.66 7.82 -0.71
N SER A 179 -26.54 6.64 -1.33
CA SER A 179 -27.40 6.23 -2.45
C SER A 179 -28.88 6.21 -2.05
N LEU A 180 -29.21 5.60 -0.91
CA LEU A 180 -30.58 5.54 -0.38
C LEU A 180 -31.11 6.93 -0.01
N HIS A 181 -30.28 7.80 0.57
CA HIS A 181 -30.67 9.18 0.88
C HIS A 181 -30.94 9.99 -0.40
N LEU A 182 -30.13 9.82 -1.45
CA LEU A 182 -30.32 10.46 -2.75
C LEU A 182 -31.59 9.97 -3.45
N GLU A 183 -31.88 8.67 -3.39
CA GLU A 183 -33.10 8.04 -3.93
C GLU A 183 -34.36 8.59 -3.24
N ASN A 184 -34.42 8.53 -1.89
CA ASN A 184 -35.54 9.10 -1.11
C ASN A 184 -35.75 10.61 -1.35
N ARG A 185 -34.66 11.36 -1.58
CA ARG A 185 -34.74 12.78 -1.91
C ARG A 185 -35.27 13.03 -3.32
N LEU A 186 -34.92 12.16 -4.28
CA LEU A 186 -35.41 12.22 -5.65
C LEU A 186 -36.92 11.93 -5.67
N ASP A 187 -37.37 10.87 -5.01
CA ASP A 187 -38.80 10.53 -4.85
C ASP A 187 -39.61 11.71 -4.27
N PHE A 188 -39.10 12.36 -3.22
CA PHE A 188 -39.74 13.54 -2.64
C PHE A 188 -39.86 14.69 -3.65
N MET A 189 -38.80 14.97 -4.41
CA MET A 189 -38.80 16.03 -5.42
C MET A 189 -39.72 15.70 -6.60
N GLU A 190 -39.80 14.44 -7.04
CA GLU A 190 -40.77 14.02 -8.06
C GLU A 190 -42.21 14.15 -7.56
N ALA A 191 -42.50 13.75 -6.32
CA ALA A 191 -43.81 13.94 -5.69
C ALA A 191 -44.19 15.43 -5.52
N GLU A 192 -43.22 16.34 -5.37
CA GLU A 192 -43.45 17.78 -5.37
C GLU A 192 -43.71 18.35 -6.77
N VAL A 193 -42.98 17.87 -7.77
CA VAL A 193 -43.20 18.22 -9.19
C VAL A 193 -44.56 17.69 -9.68
N VAL A 194 -45.04 16.55 -9.19
CA VAL A 194 -46.39 16.04 -9.51
C VAL A 194 -47.48 16.88 -8.83
N ARG A 195 -47.34 17.21 -7.53
CA ARG A 195 -48.29 18.09 -6.82
C ARG A 195 -48.44 19.45 -7.49
N THR A 196 -47.33 20.14 -7.73
CA THR A 196 -47.32 21.48 -8.34
C THR A 196 -47.82 21.51 -9.79
N LYS A 197 -47.67 20.41 -10.55
CA LYS A 197 -48.34 20.26 -11.86
C LYS A 197 -49.85 20.18 -11.72
N HIS A 198 -50.36 19.42 -10.75
CA HIS A 198 -51.80 19.27 -10.54
C HIS A 198 -52.45 20.58 -10.05
N GLU A 199 -51.80 21.27 -9.10
CA GLU A 199 -52.19 22.62 -8.65
C GLU A 199 -52.26 23.62 -9.83
N LEU A 200 -51.32 23.52 -10.78
CA LEU A 200 -51.32 24.33 -12.00
C LEU A 200 -52.46 23.93 -12.97
N GLU A 201 -52.81 22.65 -13.08
CA GLU A 201 -53.96 22.18 -13.86
C GLU A 201 -55.28 22.71 -13.28
N GLU A 202 -55.48 22.60 -11.96
CA GLU A 202 -56.65 23.16 -11.25
C GLU A 202 -56.77 24.68 -11.46
N LEU A 203 -55.68 25.43 -11.26
CA LEU A 203 -55.65 26.88 -11.49
C LEU A 203 -55.95 27.26 -12.95
N ASN A 204 -55.56 26.43 -13.92
CA ASN A 204 -55.91 26.66 -15.33
C ASN A 204 -57.41 26.44 -15.59
N VAL A 205 -58.06 25.46 -14.94
CA VAL A 205 -59.52 25.27 -15.02
C VAL A 205 -60.25 26.48 -14.43
N VAL A 206 -59.89 26.91 -13.21
CA VAL A 206 -60.49 28.08 -12.55
C VAL A 206 -60.29 29.37 -13.38
N ASN A 207 -59.15 29.53 -14.05
CA ASN A 207 -58.90 30.65 -14.96
C ASN A 207 -59.81 30.58 -16.21
N GLN A 208 -59.98 29.41 -16.81
CA GLN A 208 -60.93 29.22 -17.93
C GLN A 208 -62.37 29.52 -17.52
N GLU A 209 -62.80 29.07 -16.32
CA GLU A 209 -64.12 29.40 -15.77
C GLU A 209 -64.30 30.91 -15.55
N ALA A 210 -63.29 31.60 -15.00
CA ALA A 210 -63.31 33.04 -14.79
C ALA A 210 -63.35 33.83 -16.13
N LEU A 211 -62.63 33.38 -17.16
CA LEU A 211 -62.68 33.95 -18.51
C LEU A 211 -64.07 33.75 -19.15
N ASN A 212 -64.62 32.54 -19.05
CA ASN A 212 -65.97 32.24 -19.54
C ASN A 212 -67.04 33.10 -18.82
N ALA A 213 -66.96 33.22 -17.50
CA ALA A 213 -67.87 34.05 -16.71
C ALA A 213 -67.78 35.54 -17.08
N ARG A 214 -66.56 36.06 -17.28
CA ARG A 214 -66.32 37.43 -17.77
C ARG A 214 -66.99 37.66 -19.12
N ASP A 215 -66.83 36.74 -20.06
CA ASP A 215 -67.32 36.93 -21.43
C ASP A 215 -68.85 36.73 -21.53
N ILE A 216 -69.44 35.86 -20.70
CA ILE A 216 -70.89 35.79 -20.49
C ILE A 216 -71.42 37.13 -19.94
N ALA A 217 -70.81 37.67 -18.89
CA ALA A 217 -71.23 38.94 -18.29
C ALA A 217 -71.09 40.12 -19.26
N LYS A 218 -70.03 40.13 -20.08
CA LYS A 218 -69.81 41.13 -21.14
C LYS A 218 -70.90 41.07 -22.22
N ASN A 219 -71.28 39.87 -22.66
CA ASN A 219 -72.35 39.70 -23.66
C ASN A 219 -73.71 40.13 -23.09
N GLN A 220 -74.03 39.74 -21.85
CA GLN A 220 -75.23 40.19 -21.15
C GLN A 220 -75.29 41.72 -20.99
N LEU A 221 -74.16 42.37 -20.71
CA LEU A 221 -74.07 43.83 -20.65
C LEU A 221 -74.37 44.45 -22.02
N GLN A 222 -73.81 43.92 -23.11
CA GLN A 222 -74.10 44.41 -24.47
C GLN A 222 -75.59 44.29 -24.82
N ASP A 223 -76.24 43.16 -24.53
CA ASP A 223 -77.69 42.99 -24.77
C ASP A 223 -78.53 44.01 -23.99
N LEU A 224 -78.15 44.29 -22.75
CA LEU A 224 -78.78 45.31 -21.90
C LEU A 224 -78.54 46.73 -22.43
N GLU A 225 -77.32 47.06 -22.85
CA GLU A 225 -77.02 48.36 -23.48
C GLU A 225 -77.82 48.55 -24.78
N GLU A 226 -77.85 47.54 -25.65
CA GLU A 226 -78.61 47.61 -26.90
C GLU A 226 -80.12 47.71 -26.66
N THR A 227 -80.69 47.01 -25.67
CA THR A 227 -82.12 47.17 -25.31
C THR A 227 -82.42 48.54 -24.71
N VAL A 228 -81.57 49.08 -23.83
CA VAL A 228 -81.69 50.45 -23.32
C VAL A 228 -81.61 51.48 -24.45
N LEU A 229 -80.71 51.30 -25.42
CA LEU A 229 -80.59 52.17 -26.60
C LEU A 229 -81.80 52.04 -27.55
N ARG A 230 -82.37 50.84 -27.73
CA ARG A 230 -83.62 50.62 -28.48
C ARG A 230 -84.79 51.35 -27.81
N GLU A 231 -84.96 51.18 -26.50
CA GLU A 231 -86.04 51.83 -25.74
C GLU A 231 -85.88 53.35 -25.66
N ARG A 232 -84.66 53.86 -25.51
CA ARG A 232 -84.37 55.30 -25.61
C ARG A 232 -84.82 55.85 -26.98
N LYS A 233 -84.40 55.20 -28.08
CA LYS A 233 -84.82 55.58 -29.45
C LYS A 233 -86.35 55.52 -29.66
N LYS A 234 -87.06 54.58 -29.00
CA LYS A 234 -88.54 54.57 -29.00
C LYS A 234 -89.13 55.77 -28.24
N ARG A 235 -88.62 56.05 -27.03
CA ARG A 235 -89.06 57.20 -26.22
C ARG A 235 -88.79 58.54 -26.90
N ASP A 236 -87.63 58.70 -27.55
CA ASP A 236 -87.29 59.91 -28.30
C ASP A 236 -88.22 60.14 -29.50
N ARG A 237 -88.63 59.07 -30.21
CA ARG A 237 -89.67 59.14 -31.26
C ARG A 237 -91.03 59.56 -30.70
N TYR A 238 -91.44 58.97 -29.58
CA TYR A 238 -92.72 59.33 -28.93
C TYR A 238 -92.71 60.77 -28.40
N LEU A 239 -91.62 61.22 -27.78
CA LEU A 239 -91.45 62.59 -27.29
C LEU A 239 -91.44 63.61 -28.44
N THR A 240 -90.80 63.31 -29.57
CA THR A 240 -90.82 64.19 -30.75
C THR A 240 -92.18 64.24 -31.42
N GLU A 241 -92.93 63.12 -31.46
CA GLU A 241 -94.30 63.08 -31.93
C GLU A 241 -95.26 63.88 -31.02
N CYS A 242 -95.14 63.72 -29.69
CA CYS A 242 -95.91 64.49 -28.72
C CYS A 242 -95.55 65.98 -28.72
N LYS A 243 -94.28 66.35 -28.95
CA LYS A 243 -93.89 67.75 -29.18
C LYS A 243 -94.56 68.34 -30.42
N LYS A 244 -94.56 67.64 -31.56
CA LYS A 244 -95.30 68.08 -32.76
C LYS A 244 -96.78 68.30 -32.48
N ARG A 245 -97.46 67.35 -31.83
CA ARG A 245 -98.88 67.53 -31.42
C ARG A 245 -99.09 68.70 -30.48
N ALA A 246 -98.14 68.98 -29.58
CA ALA A 246 -98.19 70.14 -28.69
C ALA A 246 -97.92 71.46 -29.44
N GLU A 247 -97.03 71.48 -30.42
CA GLU A 247 -96.75 72.61 -31.30
C GLU A 247 -97.93 72.91 -32.24
N GLU A 248 -98.57 71.88 -32.81
CA GLU A 248 -99.81 71.98 -33.57
C GLU A 248 -100.95 72.55 -32.72
N ARG A 249 -101.13 72.06 -31.49
CA ARG A 249 -102.11 72.61 -30.54
C ARG A 249 -101.74 74.01 -30.08
N LYS A 250 -100.45 74.34 -29.93
CA LYS A 250 -99.99 75.70 -29.62
C LYS A 250 -100.28 76.65 -30.76
N LEU A 251 -100.06 76.24 -32.02
CA LEU A 251 -100.44 77.00 -33.20
C LEU A 251 -101.97 77.14 -33.37
N GLN A 252 -102.77 76.20 -32.85
CA GLN A 252 -104.23 76.35 -32.76
C GLN A 252 -104.62 77.31 -31.62
N ASN A 253 -104.05 77.17 -30.43
CA ASN A 253 -104.31 78.09 -29.31
C ASN A 253 -103.85 79.51 -29.63
N GLU A 254 -102.70 79.73 -30.26
CA GLU A 254 -102.26 81.06 -30.70
C GLU A 254 -103.19 81.69 -31.76
N ARG A 255 -104.01 80.90 -32.47
CA ARG A 255 -105.08 81.41 -33.34
C ARG A 255 -106.35 81.78 -32.56
N MET A 256 -106.52 81.26 -31.34
CA MET A 256 -107.65 81.51 -30.43
C MET A 256 -107.33 82.58 -29.37
N GLU A 257 -106.13 82.59 -28.78
CA GLU A 257 -105.63 83.58 -27.79
C GLU A 257 -105.55 85.00 -28.38
N ARG A 258 -105.44 85.12 -29.71
CA ARG A 258 -105.64 86.38 -30.44
C ARG A 258 -107.07 86.95 -30.34
N LYS A 259 -107.96 86.34 -29.54
CA LYS A 259 -109.32 86.82 -29.23
C LYS A 259 -109.67 86.95 -27.74
N THR A 260 -108.76 86.62 -26.81
CA THR A 260 -109.06 86.72 -25.36
C THR A 260 -107.83 87.12 -24.54
N GLN A 261 -107.95 88.13 -23.68
CA GLN A 261 -106.96 88.54 -22.67
C GLN A 261 -107.67 88.98 -21.38
N ARG A 262 -106.97 88.92 -20.23
CA ARG A 262 -107.30 89.57 -18.92
C ARG A 262 -108.47 88.94 -18.14
N GLU A 263 -108.60 89.05 -16.81
CA GLU A 263 -107.69 89.48 -15.70
C GLU A 263 -107.80 88.41 -14.56
N ASP A 264 -107.69 88.53 -13.22
CA ASP A 264 -107.57 89.62 -12.21
C ASP A 264 -106.77 89.13 -10.96
N VAL A 265 -106.98 89.67 -9.74
CA VAL A 265 -105.97 89.77 -8.64
C VAL A 265 -106.54 89.66 -7.19
N LEU A 266 -105.66 89.48 -6.15
CA LEU A 266 -105.88 89.52 -4.67
C LEU A 266 -106.57 88.30 -4.00
N LEU A 267 -106.59 88.04 -2.67
CA LEU A 267 -106.16 88.72 -1.40
C LEU A 267 -105.14 87.83 -0.61
N HIS A 268 -104.46 88.15 0.52
CA HIS A 268 -104.42 89.22 1.57
C HIS A 268 -105.33 89.15 2.83
N SER A 269 -104.83 88.61 3.98
CA SER A 269 -105.16 89.07 5.36
C SER A 269 -104.25 88.47 6.48
N ASP A 270 -103.86 89.30 7.47
CA ASP A 270 -103.21 88.95 8.75
C ASP A 270 -104.23 88.75 9.89
N ASP A 271 -103.79 88.32 11.10
CA ASP A 271 -104.03 89.10 12.34
C ASP A 271 -103.13 88.69 13.55
N THR A 272 -103.25 89.39 14.69
CA THR A 272 -102.12 89.70 15.61
C THR A 272 -102.43 89.56 17.13
N LEU A 273 -101.37 89.59 17.98
CA LEU A 273 -101.35 89.79 19.46
C LEU A 273 -101.70 88.55 20.35
N GLN A 274 -101.31 88.45 21.64
CA GLN A 274 -100.54 89.34 22.53
C GLN A 274 -99.65 88.56 23.54
N ASP A 275 -98.80 89.26 24.30
CA ASP A 275 -97.84 88.73 25.26
C ASP A 275 -98.29 88.78 26.74
N SER A 276 -97.70 87.95 27.60
CA SER A 276 -97.87 87.94 29.06
C SER A 276 -96.63 87.40 29.77
N GLN A 277 -96.06 88.16 30.73
CA GLN A 277 -94.74 87.90 31.30
C GLN A 277 -94.76 87.82 32.84
N ARG A 278 -94.34 86.67 33.39
CA ARG A 278 -93.38 86.57 34.52
C ARG A 278 -92.99 85.13 34.92
N SER A 279 -93.75 84.12 34.49
CA SER A 279 -93.20 82.75 34.36
C SER A 279 -92.10 82.66 33.29
N LYS A 280 -92.05 83.66 32.40
CA LYS A 280 -91.23 83.64 31.18
C LYS A 280 -89.72 83.76 31.40
N GLU A 281 -89.19 84.27 32.52
CA GLU A 281 -87.73 84.45 32.59
C GLU A 281 -86.97 83.13 32.76
N GLU A 282 -87.42 82.24 33.66
CA GLU A 282 -86.87 80.87 33.73
C GLU A 282 -87.17 80.08 32.45
N GLU A 283 -88.37 80.23 31.90
CA GLU A 283 -88.76 79.53 30.69
C GLU A 283 -87.98 80.02 29.45
N LEU A 284 -87.65 81.32 29.37
CA LEU A 284 -86.75 81.88 28.37
C LEU A 284 -85.30 81.46 28.61
N ARG A 285 -84.82 81.31 29.85
CA ARG A 285 -83.50 80.73 30.12
C ARG A 285 -83.44 79.25 29.70
N ARG A 286 -84.49 78.46 29.98
CA ARG A 286 -84.61 77.07 29.52
C ARG A 286 -84.73 76.99 28.00
N ARG A 287 -85.58 77.80 27.36
CA ARG A 287 -85.71 77.90 25.89
C ARG A 287 -84.45 78.43 25.22
N TRP A 288 -83.71 79.36 25.83
CA TRP A 288 -82.45 79.88 25.30
C TRP A 288 -81.33 78.86 25.42
N SER A 289 -81.24 78.15 26.56
CA SER A 289 -80.31 77.01 26.70
C SER A 289 -80.65 75.87 25.74
N MET A 290 -81.94 75.61 25.50
CA MET A 290 -82.43 74.63 24.53
C MET A 290 -82.09 75.07 23.10
N TYR A 291 -82.36 76.32 22.75
CA TYR A 291 -82.02 76.90 21.44
C TYR A 291 -80.50 76.95 21.21
N GLN A 292 -79.70 77.30 22.21
CA GLN A 292 -78.23 77.20 22.12
C GLN A 292 -77.78 75.75 21.91
N MET A 293 -78.41 74.79 22.60
CA MET A 293 -78.15 73.36 22.40
C MET A 293 -78.56 72.90 21.00
N GLU A 294 -79.72 73.31 20.49
CA GLU A 294 -80.22 73.04 19.13
C GLU A 294 -79.34 73.67 18.05
N VAL A 295 -78.83 74.89 18.25
CA VAL A 295 -77.89 75.55 17.33
C VAL A 295 -76.53 74.86 17.32
N LEU A 296 -76.05 74.37 18.47
CA LEU A 296 -74.81 73.60 18.56
C LEU A 296 -74.96 72.21 17.92
N PHE A 297 -76.01 71.47 18.28
CA PHE A 297 -76.33 70.18 17.66
C PHE A 297 -76.70 70.30 16.18
N GLY A 298 -77.27 71.43 15.75
CA GLY A 298 -77.52 71.76 14.35
C GLY A 298 -76.21 71.86 13.57
N LYS A 299 -75.26 72.69 14.04
CA LYS A 299 -73.91 72.76 13.44
C LYS A 299 -73.21 71.41 13.38
N VAL A 300 -73.33 70.60 14.43
CA VAL A 300 -72.79 69.22 14.45
C VAL A 300 -73.51 68.30 13.47
N LYS A 301 -74.84 68.38 13.37
CA LYS A 301 -75.67 67.63 12.43
C LYS A 301 -75.31 67.96 10.98
N ASP A 302 -75.18 69.24 10.66
CA ASP A 302 -74.85 69.74 9.32
C ASP A 302 -73.41 69.33 8.95
N ALA A 303 -72.45 69.48 9.86
CA ALA A 303 -71.06 69.04 9.66
C ALA A 303 -70.89 67.51 9.54
N THR A 304 -71.83 66.72 10.07
CA THR A 304 -71.83 65.24 9.94
C THR A 304 -72.76 64.73 8.84
N GLY A 305 -73.52 65.60 8.17
CA GLY A 305 -74.44 65.25 7.08
C GLY A 305 -75.62 64.36 7.51
N VAL A 306 -76.02 64.39 8.78
CA VAL A 306 -77.05 63.47 9.33
C VAL A 306 -78.43 64.15 9.33
N ALA A 307 -79.51 63.40 9.05
CA ALA A 307 -80.86 63.98 9.01
C ALA A 307 -81.38 64.47 10.38
N GLU A 308 -80.98 63.82 11.47
CA GLU A 308 -81.48 64.02 12.83
C GLU A 308 -80.33 64.10 13.85
N THR A 309 -80.43 65.03 14.81
CA THR A 309 -79.39 65.26 15.84
C THR A 309 -79.15 64.02 16.72
N HIS A 310 -80.21 63.26 17.05
CA HIS A 310 -80.11 62.04 17.84
C HIS A 310 -79.51 60.84 17.06
N ALA A 311 -79.49 60.89 15.73
CA ALA A 311 -78.79 59.91 14.92
C ALA A 311 -77.26 60.13 14.90
N VAL A 312 -76.78 61.36 15.12
CA VAL A 312 -75.35 61.64 15.34
C VAL A 312 -74.84 60.92 16.58
N VAL A 313 -75.53 61.10 17.72
CA VAL A 313 -75.17 60.47 19.01
C VAL A 313 -75.14 58.95 18.89
N ARG A 314 -76.16 58.34 18.26
CA ARG A 314 -76.20 56.89 18.00
C ARG A 314 -75.03 56.41 17.13
N ARG A 315 -74.60 57.20 16.14
CA ARG A 315 -73.46 56.85 15.27
C ARG A 315 -72.12 56.93 16.02
N PHE A 316 -71.92 57.95 16.85
CA PHE A 316 -70.73 58.05 17.71
C PHE A 316 -70.64 56.91 18.73
N LEU A 317 -71.75 56.54 19.38
CA LEU A 317 -71.79 55.42 20.32
C LEU A 317 -71.48 54.08 19.61
N ALA A 318 -72.06 53.84 18.43
CA ALA A 318 -71.76 52.65 17.62
C ALA A 318 -70.33 52.63 17.04
N GLN A 319 -69.63 53.77 16.98
CA GLN A 319 -68.23 53.86 16.56
C GLN A 319 -67.23 53.62 17.70
N GLY A 320 -67.67 53.52 18.95
CA GLY A 320 -66.79 53.22 20.09
C GLY A 320 -66.09 51.86 19.96
N GLU A 321 -66.84 50.83 19.56
CA GLU A 321 -66.32 49.46 19.38
C GLU A 321 -65.39 49.35 18.17
N THR A 322 -65.66 50.06 17.08
CA THR A 322 -64.77 50.05 15.90
C THR A 322 -63.49 50.84 16.16
N PHE A 323 -63.54 51.89 16.99
CA PHE A 323 -62.35 52.61 17.44
C PHE A 323 -61.45 51.73 18.34
N THR A 324 -62.02 51.02 19.32
CA THR A 324 -61.21 50.14 20.18
C THR A 324 -60.59 48.97 19.40
N GLN A 325 -61.34 48.36 18.47
CA GLN A 325 -60.82 47.31 17.58
C GLN A 325 -59.68 47.82 16.67
N LEU A 326 -59.77 49.05 16.16
CA LEU A 326 -58.70 49.64 15.35
C LEU A 326 -57.45 49.97 16.18
N GLU A 327 -57.61 50.43 17.41
CA GLU A 327 -56.48 50.71 18.30
C GLU A 327 -55.80 49.43 18.80
N THR A 328 -56.54 48.34 19.06
CA THR A 328 -55.93 47.02 19.34
C THR A 328 -55.18 46.48 18.13
N LEU A 329 -55.78 46.51 16.94
CA LEU A 329 -55.10 46.09 15.71
C LEU A 329 -53.85 46.93 15.42
N LYS A 330 -53.87 48.23 15.72
CA LYS A 330 -52.70 49.11 15.62
C LYS A 330 -51.59 48.67 16.58
N ILE A 331 -51.91 48.45 17.86
CA ILE A 331 -50.93 48.00 18.87
C ILE A 331 -50.35 46.62 18.50
N GLU A 332 -51.17 45.69 18.01
CA GLU A 332 -50.74 44.38 17.54
C GLU A 332 -49.79 44.48 16.33
N ASN A 333 -50.12 45.33 15.34
CA ASN A 333 -49.26 45.58 14.19
C ASN A 333 -47.95 46.28 14.59
N GLU A 334 -47.97 47.22 15.54
CA GLU A 334 -46.75 47.86 16.07
C GLU A 334 -45.83 46.83 16.78
N GLN A 335 -46.40 45.94 17.59
CA GLN A 335 -45.66 44.84 18.21
C GLN A 335 -45.13 43.82 17.20
N MET A 336 -45.89 43.52 16.15
CA MET A 336 -45.47 42.60 15.08
C MET A 336 -44.34 43.22 14.25
N LEU A 337 -44.44 44.51 13.92
CA LEU A 337 -43.40 45.29 13.23
C LEU A 337 -42.09 45.32 14.05
N LEU A 338 -42.17 45.42 15.37
CA LEU A 338 -41.00 45.36 16.26
C LEU A 338 -40.36 43.97 16.27
N ARG A 339 -41.16 42.90 16.37
CA ARG A 339 -40.68 41.51 16.27
C ARG A 339 -39.98 41.23 14.94
N LEU A 340 -40.64 41.54 13.82
CA LEU A 340 -40.09 41.38 12.47
C LEU A 340 -38.80 42.19 12.25
N LYS A 341 -38.67 43.37 12.86
CA LYS A 341 -37.42 44.16 12.83
C LYS A 341 -36.29 43.48 13.61
N GLN A 342 -36.57 42.89 14.77
CA GLN A 342 -35.58 42.16 15.57
C GLN A 342 -35.17 40.85 14.88
N GLU A 343 -36.13 40.10 14.36
CA GLU A 343 -35.90 38.87 13.58
C GLU A 343 -35.07 39.16 12.32
N LYS A 344 -35.40 40.22 11.57
CA LYS A 344 -34.58 40.67 10.44
C LYS A 344 -33.14 40.98 10.87
N GLN A 345 -32.94 41.74 11.95
CA GLN A 345 -31.59 42.06 12.44
C GLN A 345 -30.81 40.82 12.91
N ARG A 346 -31.50 39.83 13.48
CA ARG A 346 -30.92 38.54 13.85
C ARG A 346 -30.49 37.75 12.60
N LEU A 347 -31.40 37.55 11.66
CA LEU A 347 -31.14 36.82 10.40
C LEU A 347 -30.05 37.48 9.55
N GLN A 348 -29.95 38.82 9.57
CA GLN A 348 -28.84 39.53 8.91
C GLN A 348 -27.48 39.19 9.53
N LYS A 349 -27.37 39.11 10.86
CA LYS A 349 -26.13 38.70 11.55
C LYS A 349 -25.80 37.24 11.28
N GLU A 350 -26.77 36.34 11.43
CA GLU A 350 -26.59 34.91 11.15
C GLU A 350 -26.13 34.68 9.69
N LEU A 351 -26.62 35.48 8.74
CA LEU A 351 -26.18 35.46 7.34
C LEU A 351 -24.80 36.10 7.09
N GLU A 352 -24.40 37.11 7.88
CA GLU A 352 -23.03 37.68 7.84
C GLU A 352 -22.02 36.68 8.45
N ASP A 353 -22.32 36.12 9.61
CA ASP A 353 -21.51 35.10 10.29
C ASP A 353 -21.33 33.86 9.39
N LEU A 354 -22.40 33.36 8.76
CA LEU A 354 -22.34 32.21 7.83
C LEU A 354 -21.54 32.53 6.56
N LYS A 355 -21.58 33.75 6.03
CA LYS A 355 -20.75 34.15 4.89
C LYS A 355 -19.28 34.12 5.24
N TYR A 356 -18.87 34.86 6.28
CA TYR A 356 -17.45 35.00 6.60
C TYR A 356 -16.85 33.70 7.16
N SER A 357 -17.62 32.90 7.91
CA SER A 357 -17.17 31.57 8.35
C SER A 357 -17.14 30.55 7.21
N GLY A 358 -18.13 30.55 6.30
CA GLY A 358 -18.15 29.69 5.13
C GLY A 358 -17.03 29.99 4.13
N GLU A 359 -16.76 31.28 3.86
CA GLU A 359 -15.62 31.71 3.05
C GLU A 359 -14.28 31.33 3.71
N ALA A 360 -14.13 31.52 5.03
CA ALA A 360 -12.92 31.12 5.74
C ALA A 360 -12.71 29.59 5.74
N MET A 361 -13.78 28.81 5.90
CA MET A 361 -13.77 27.35 5.82
C MET A 361 -13.33 26.89 4.42
N LEU A 362 -14.02 27.31 3.37
CA LEU A 362 -13.69 26.99 1.98
C LEU A 362 -12.25 27.38 1.61
N MET A 363 -11.78 28.55 2.03
CA MET A 363 -10.40 28.99 1.79
C MET A 363 -9.36 28.20 2.61
N SER A 364 -9.75 27.51 3.69
CA SER A 364 -8.88 26.60 4.43
C SER A 364 -8.86 25.19 3.81
N GLU A 365 -10.02 24.70 3.37
CA GLU A 365 -10.17 23.41 2.68
C GLU A 365 -9.46 23.42 1.32
N GLN A 366 -9.59 24.50 0.54
CA GLN A 366 -8.86 24.65 -0.74
C GLN A 366 -7.34 24.64 -0.54
N LYS A 367 -6.82 25.26 0.52
CA LYS A 367 -5.39 25.21 0.84
C LYS A 367 -4.94 23.79 1.21
N LEU A 368 -5.70 23.12 2.07
CA LEU A 368 -5.42 21.72 2.44
C LEU A 368 -5.49 20.80 1.21
N GLN A 369 -6.45 21.01 0.31
CA GLN A 369 -6.57 20.26 -0.94
C GLN A 369 -5.36 20.48 -1.86
N VAL A 370 -4.85 21.71 -1.98
CA VAL A 370 -3.62 22.01 -2.74
C VAL A 370 -2.40 21.35 -2.08
N GLU A 371 -2.22 21.46 -0.76
CA GLU A 371 -1.13 20.78 -0.04
C GLU A 371 -1.17 19.26 -0.24
N LEU A 372 -2.36 18.64 -0.19
CA LEU A 372 -2.52 17.21 -0.41
C LEU A 372 -2.19 16.83 -1.87
N GLN A 373 -2.61 17.62 -2.86
CA GLN A 373 -2.23 17.41 -4.26
C GLN A 373 -0.72 17.57 -4.49
N GLU A 374 -0.05 18.50 -3.81
CA GLU A 374 1.41 18.66 -3.88
C GLU A 374 2.14 17.48 -3.26
N ARG A 375 1.68 16.99 -2.09
CA ARG A 375 2.22 15.78 -1.45
C ARG A 375 2.03 14.54 -2.32
N ILE A 376 0.88 14.38 -2.97
CA ILE A 376 0.62 13.29 -3.92
C ILE A 376 1.61 13.36 -5.09
N LYS A 377 1.74 14.52 -5.76
CA LYS A 377 2.68 14.71 -6.88
C LYS A 377 4.14 14.44 -6.47
N ALA A 378 4.54 14.82 -5.26
CA ALA A 378 5.87 14.55 -4.73
C ALA A 378 6.11 13.04 -4.49
N GLU A 379 5.11 12.30 -4.01
CA GLU A 379 5.20 10.84 -3.85
C GLU A 379 5.10 10.08 -5.19
N GLU A 380 4.33 10.58 -6.16
CA GLU A 380 4.34 10.07 -7.54
C GLU A 380 5.72 10.21 -8.18
N GLN A 381 6.35 11.37 -8.04
CA GLN A 381 7.73 11.60 -8.51
C GLN A 381 8.73 10.69 -7.79
N ARG A 382 8.65 10.54 -6.46
CA ARG A 382 9.50 9.61 -5.69
C ARG A 382 9.33 8.16 -6.14
N ARG A 383 8.10 7.71 -6.39
CA ARG A 383 7.80 6.36 -6.91
C ARG A 383 8.39 6.15 -8.30
N ALA A 384 8.23 7.12 -9.21
CA ALA A 384 8.85 7.08 -10.52
C ALA A 384 10.38 6.98 -10.41
N ASP A 385 11.01 7.84 -9.61
CA ASP A 385 12.46 7.84 -9.36
C ASP A 385 12.98 6.48 -8.83
N VAL A 386 12.23 5.83 -7.95
CA VAL A 386 12.58 4.53 -7.37
C VAL A 386 12.37 3.39 -8.37
N GLN A 387 11.27 3.39 -9.12
CA GLN A 387 11.04 2.42 -10.20
C GLN A 387 12.12 2.56 -11.29
N ASP A 388 12.43 3.78 -11.70
CA ASP A 388 13.42 4.08 -12.74
C ASP A 388 14.85 3.69 -12.28
N ARG A 389 15.14 3.70 -10.97
CA ARG A 389 16.36 3.09 -10.40
C ARG A 389 16.31 1.56 -10.41
N LEU A 390 15.18 0.96 -10.01
CA LEU A 390 14.97 -0.49 -10.00
C LEU A 390 15.09 -1.10 -11.41
N GLU A 391 14.51 -0.47 -12.43
CA GLU A 391 14.64 -0.92 -13.82
C GLU A 391 16.09 -0.84 -14.33
N ARG A 392 16.89 0.11 -13.85
CA ARG A 392 18.33 0.18 -14.18
C ARG A 392 19.11 -0.92 -13.49
N THR A 393 18.86 -1.20 -12.20
CA THR A 393 19.55 -2.28 -11.48
C THR A 393 19.13 -3.66 -12.00
N MET A 394 17.84 -3.88 -12.31
CA MET A 394 17.36 -5.12 -12.94
C MET A 394 18.02 -5.36 -14.30
N ARG A 395 18.13 -4.34 -15.17
CA ARG A 395 18.84 -4.45 -16.45
C ARG A 395 20.32 -4.80 -16.26
N ALA A 396 21.01 -4.12 -15.34
CA ALA A 396 22.41 -4.42 -15.03
C ALA A 396 22.59 -5.86 -14.50
N MET A 397 21.72 -6.30 -13.57
CA MET A 397 21.74 -7.65 -13.01
C MET A 397 21.48 -8.73 -14.06
N HIS A 398 20.55 -8.48 -15.00
CA HIS A 398 20.29 -9.39 -16.12
C HIS A 398 21.50 -9.50 -17.04
N MET A 399 22.13 -8.38 -17.41
CA MET A 399 23.36 -8.37 -18.22
C MET A 399 24.52 -9.08 -17.52
N THR A 400 24.68 -8.93 -16.19
CA THR A 400 25.70 -9.68 -15.45
C THR A 400 25.40 -11.16 -15.35
N LYS A 401 24.12 -11.56 -15.28
CA LYS A 401 23.71 -12.97 -15.33
C LYS A 401 24.08 -13.59 -16.69
N GLU A 402 23.66 -12.98 -17.79
CA GLU A 402 23.98 -13.45 -19.15
C GLU A 402 25.51 -13.52 -19.39
N ALA A 403 26.25 -12.49 -18.96
CA ALA A 403 27.70 -12.45 -19.11
C ALA A 403 28.40 -13.56 -18.30
N LEU A 404 27.93 -13.86 -17.08
CA LEU A 404 28.47 -14.93 -16.24
C LEU A 404 28.06 -16.32 -16.76
N GLU A 405 26.84 -16.51 -17.26
CA GLU A 405 26.41 -17.75 -17.91
C GLU A 405 27.27 -18.04 -19.15
N HIS A 406 27.43 -17.06 -20.04
CA HIS A 406 28.31 -17.17 -21.21
C HIS A 406 29.79 -17.42 -20.86
N LEU A 407 30.27 -16.89 -19.74
CA LEU A 407 31.64 -17.10 -19.27
C LEU A 407 31.80 -18.48 -18.62
N ALA A 408 30.81 -18.94 -17.85
CA ALA A 408 30.78 -20.29 -17.29
C ALA A 408 30.83 -21.35 -18.39
N SER A 409 30.02 -21.22 -19.44
CA SER A 409 30.02 -22.14 -20.60
C SER A 409 31.35 -22.18 -21.35
N LYS A 410 32.03 -21.04 -21.51
CA LYS A 410 33.38 -21.01 -22.11
C LYS A 410 34.41 -21.76 -21.27
N LEU A 411 34.19 -21.87 -19.96
CA LEU A 411 35.10 -22.47 -18.99
C LEU A 411 34.68 -23.91 -18.56
N ASP A 412 33.70 -24.53 -19.22
CA ASP A 412 33.23 -25.89 -18.86
C ASP A 412 34.27 -27.00 -19.07
N HIS A 413 35.26 -26.77 -19.93
CA HIS A 413 36.41 -27.66 -20.11
C HIS A 413 37.41 -27.64 -18.93
N ILE A 414 37.15 -26.83 -17.88
CA ILE A 414 38.00 -26.70 -16.70
C ILE A 414 37.34 -27.38 -15.51
N THR A 415 37.77 -28.61 -15.22
CA THR A 415 37.30 -29.36 -14.05
C THR A 415 37.77 -28.70 -12.74
N VAL A 416 36.87 -28.66 -11.76
CA VAL A 416 37.06 -27.99 -10.47
C VAL A 416 36.90 -29.01 -9.34
N GLU A 417 37.83 -29.98 -9.28
CA GLU A 417 37.71 -31.20 -8.46
C GLU A 417 37.90 -31.00 -6.93
N ALA A 418 38.06 -29.77 -6.45
CA ALA A 418 38.48 -29.48 -5.08
C ALA A 418 37.96 -28.12 -4.57
N SER A 419 36.63 -27.93 -4.58
CA SER A 419 35.99 -26.71 -4.05
C SER A 419 34.50 -26.91 -3.72
N GLY A 420 33.87 -25.89 -3.16
CA GLY A 420 32.46 -25.95 -2.74
C GLY A 420 31.43 -26.11 -3.86
N PHE A 421 31.82 -25.88 -5.12
CA PHE A 421 30.96 -25.95 -6.31
C PHE A 421 31.22 -27.17 -7.20
N ALA A 422 32.16 -28.05 -6.81
CA ALA A 422 32.49 -29.27 -7.54
C ALA A 422 31.24 -30.14 -7.79
N GLY A 423 30.89 -30.36 -9.06
CA GLY A 423 29.79 -31.22 -9.47
C GLY A 423 28.37 -30.71 -9.15
N LYS A 424 28.20 -29.44 -8.73
CA LYS A 424 26.89 -28.86 -8.43
C LYS A 424 26.32 -28.12 -9.63
N GLU A 425 25.25 -28.67 -10.20
CA GLU A 425 24.38 -27.93 -11.12
C GLU A 425 23.62 -26.85 -10.32
N LEU A 426 23.80 -25.58 -10.68
CA LEU A 426 23.23 -24.44 -9.95
C LEU A 426 21.79 -24.19 -10.41
N ASP A 427 20.82 -24.23 -9.48
CA ASP A 427 19.40 -23.95 -9.80
C ASP A 427 19.21 -22.50 -10.29
N PRO A 428 18.80 -22.27 -11.55
CA PRO A 428 18.61 -20.94 -12.12
C PRO A 428 17.51 -20.09 -11.44
N LYS A 429 16.72 -20.68 -10.53
CA LYS A 429 15.65 -20.03 -9.76
C LYS A 429 16.04 -19.67 -8.32
N ALA A 430 17.19 -20.13 -7.81
CA ALA A 430 17.63 -19.78 -6.47
C ALA A 430 17.99 -18.28 -6.36
N SER A 431 17.66 -17.64 -5.24
CA SER A 431 18.07 -16.26 -4.92
C SER A 431 19.58 -16.07 -5.05
N ASP A 432 20.32 -17.11 -4.65
CA ASP A 432 21.77 -17.11 -4.52
C ASP A 432 22.45 -17.57 -5.82
N TYR A 433 21.68 -17.81 -6.90
CA TYR A 433 22.20 -18.29 -8.18
C TYR A 433 23.33 -17.40 -8.73
N LEU A 434 23.12 -16.09 -8.76
CA LEU A 434 24.10 -15.16 -9.37
C LEU A 434 25.41 -15.05 -8.54
N PRO A 435 25.38 -14.90 -7.19
CA PRO A 435 26.57 -15.03 -6.36
C PRO A 435 27.31 -16.38 -6.51
N ASN A 436 26.57 -17.50 -6.54
CA ASN A 436 27.16 -18.83 -6.68
C ASN A 436 27.78 -19.05 -8.07
N LEU A 437 27.14 -18.54 -9.13
CA LEU A 437 27.67 -18.58 -10.50
C LEU A 437 28.93 -17.72 -10.64
N LEU A 438 28.96 -16.54 -10.00
CA LEU A 438 30.14 -15.68 -9.94
C LEU A 438 31.32 -16.40 -9.27
N GLY A 439 31.09 -17.04 -8.11
CA GLY A 439 32.12 -17.81 -7.40
C GLY A 439 32.62 -19.02 -8.20
N LEU A 440 31.73 -19.76 -8.85
CA LEU A 440 32.11 -20.87 -9.76
C LEU A 440 32.96 -20.38 -10.95
N VAL A 441 32.62 -19.24 -11.53
CA VAL A 441 33.41 -18.61 -12.60
C VAL A 441 34.77 -18.14 -12.08
N GLU A 442 34.84 -17.53 -10.90
CA GLU A 442 36.09 -17.10 -10.25
C GLU A 442 37.03 -18.30 -10.01
N GLU A 443 36.53 -19.40 -9.44
CA GLU A 443 37.31 -20.62 -9.22
C GLU A 443 37.81 -21.26 -10.53
N LYS A 444 36.97 -21.30 -11.58
CA LYS A 444 37.37 -21.76 -12.92
C LYS A 444 38.46 -20.86 -13.52
N LEU A 445 38.35 -19.53 -13.37
CA LEU A 445 39.35 -18.55 -13.85
C LEU A 445 40.67 -18.65 -13.08
N LEU A 446 40.64 -18.78 -11.75
CA LEU A 446 41.85 -18.96 -10.93
C LEU A 446 42.57 -20.27 -11.30
N LYS A 447 41.83 -21.36 -11.57
CA LYS A 447 42.41 -22.62 -12.05
C LYS A 447 42.93 -22.52 -13.49
N LEU A 448 42.33 -21.70 -14.36
CA LEU A 448 42.90 -21.37 -15.67
C LEU A 448 44.21 -20.60 -15.52
N GLN A 449 44.24 -19.57 -14.67
CA GLN A 449 45.42 -18.75 -14.41
C GLN A 449 46.58 -19.58 -13.85
N ALA A 450 46.33 -20.46 -12.88
CA ALA A 450 47.34 -21.37 -12.33
C ALA A 450 47.90 -22.35 -13.39
N LYS A 451 47.07 -22.86 -14.31
CA LYS A 451 47.54 -23.67 -15.45
C LYS A 451 48.41 -22.85 -16.41
N LEU A 452 48.04 -21.58 -16.66
CA LEU A 452 48.78 -20.68 -17.56
C LEU A 452 50.08 -20.13 -16.95
N GLN A 453 50.20 -19.99 -15.63
CA GLN A 453 51.41 -19.49 -14.94
C GLN A 453 52.67 -20.33 -15.26
N ASN A 454 52.51 -21.63 -15.52
CA ASN A 454 53.60 -22.53 -15.87
C ASN A 454 53.99 -22.49 -17.37
N HIS A 455 53.37 -21.62 -18.16
CA HIS A 455 53.55 -21.55 -19.62
C HIS A 455 53.93 -20.13 -20.07
N ASN A 456 54.82 -20.02 -21.07
CA ASN A 456 55.19 -18.73 -21.64
C ASN A 456 54.10 -18.22 -22.58
N VAL A 457 53.04 -17.62 -22.03
CA VAL A 457 51.85 -17.18 -22.79
C VAL A 457 52.20 -16.28 -23.99
N PRO A 458 53.14 -15.30 -23.92
CA PRO A 458 53.57 -14.53 -25.10
C PRO A 458 54.18 -15.37 -26.24
N GLU A 459 54.83 -16.49 -25.93
CA GLU A 459 55.44 -17.41 -26.90
C GLU A 459 54.40 -18.39 -27.46
N MET A 460 53.49 -18.90 -26.61
CA MET A 460 52.32 -19.63 -27.09
C MET A 460 51.45 -18.79 -28.02
N LEU A 461 51.25 -17.50 -27.73
CA LEU A 461 50.47 -16.60 -28.59
C LEU A 461 51.17 -16.31 -29.93
N ARG A 462 52.51 -16.37 -30.00
CA ARG A 462 53.25 -16.36 -31.27
C ARG A 462 53.02 -17.65 -32.04
N HIS A 463 53.18 -18.82 -31.40
CA HIS A 463 52.91 -20.11 -32.04
C HIS A 463 51.45 -20.31 -32.44
N ILE A 464 50.50 -19.68 -31.77
CA ILE A 464 49.09 -19.65 -32.19
C ILE A 464 48.85 -18.68 -33.36
N ALA A 465 49.70 -17.67 -33.54
CA ALA A 465 49.70 -16.76 -34.69
C ALA A 465 50.51 -17.30 -35.89
N ASP A 466 51.43 -18.24 -35.67
CA ASP A 466 52.24 -18.87 -36.72
C ASP A 466 51.35 -19.64 -37.70
N ARG A 467 51.57 -19.42 -39.01
CA ARG A 467 50.72 -19.93 -40.10
C ARG A 467 50.59 -21.46 -40.10
N GLU A 468 51.63 -22.17 -39.67
CA GLU A 468 51.68 -23.63 -39.60
C GLU A 468 50.70 -24.21 -38.54
N PHE A 469 50.45 -23.47 -37.46
CA PHE A 469 49.47 -23.85 -36.44
C PHE A 469 48.04 -23.75 -36.97
N PHE A 470 47.74 -22.73 -37.77
CA PHE A 470 46.45 -22.63 -38.46
C PHE A 470 46.26 -23.77 -39.46
N SER A 471 47.24 -24.06 -40.32
CA SER A 471 47.12 -25.17 -41.29
C SER A 471 47.01 -26.56 -40.63
N THR A 472 47.68 -26.78 -39.49
CA THR A 472 47.54 -28.03 -38.72
C THR A 472 46.27 -28.10 -37.87
N LEU A 473 45.59 -26.98 -37.62
CA LEU A 473 44.22 -26.93 -37.11
C LEU A 473 43.19 -27.16 -38.22
N GLU A 474 43.36 -26.55 -39.39
CA GLU A 474 42.45 -26.69 -40.54
C GLU A 474 42.33 -28.15 -40.98
N GLY A 475 43.44 -28.87 -41.06
CA GLY A 475 43.47 -30.32 -41.31
C GLY A 475 42.84 -31.20 -40.20
N LYS A 476 42.31 -30.61 -39.13
CA LYS A 476 41.62 -31.28 -38.01
C LYS A 476 40.22 -30.74 -37.75
N LEU A 477 39.69 -29.85 -38.59
CA LEU A 477 38.33 -29.32 -38.43
C LEU A 477 37.27 -30.37 -38.85
N PRO A 478 36.12 -30.47 -38.14
CA PRO A 478 35.04 -31.38 -38.53
C PRO A 478 34.46 -31.05 -39.91
N SER A 479 33.98 -32.07 -40.62
CA SER A 479 33.45 -31.96 -41.99
C SER A 479 32.22 -31.03 -42.17
N TYR A 480 31.56 -30.66 -41.08
CA TYR A 480 30.44 -29.71 -41.04
C TYR A 480 30.85 -28.28 -40.63
N ASN A 481 32.16 -27.98 -40.62
CA ASN A 481 32.69 -26.66 -40.28
C ASN A 481 32.22 -25.57 -41.27
N THR A 482 31.43 -24.61 -40.79
CA THR A 482 30.85 -23.50 -41.58
C THR A 482 31.70 -22.22 -41.59
N ARG A 483 32.97 -22.27 -41.13
CA ARG A 483 33.87 -21.11 -41.20
C ARG A 483 34.12 -20.72 -42.66
N ILE A 484 33.83 -19.45 -42.97
CA ILE A 484 34.18 -18.85 -44.25
C ILE A 484 35.70 -18.78 -44.35
N ALA A 485 36.27 -19.42 -45.38
CA ALA A 485 37.68 -19.26 -45.72
C ALA A 485 37.91 -17.84 -46.23
N LEU A 486 38.48 -16.98 -45.40
CA LEU A 486 38.96 -15.67 -45.85
C LEU A 486 40.21 -15.90 -46.71
N PRO A 487 40.31 -15.29 -47.91
CA PRO A 487 41.52 -15.36 -48.71
C PRO A 487 42.72 -14.89 -47.88
N LEU A 488 43.69 -15.79 -47.65
CA LEU A 488 44.94 -15.39 -47.01
C LEU A 488 45.61 -14.39 -47.95
N ALA A 489 45.77 -13.15 -47.49
CA ALA A 489 46.45 -12.10 -48.25
C ALA A 489 47.84 -12.62 -48.67
N GLY A 490 47.97 -12.93 -49.97
CA GLY A 490 49.21 -13.45 -50.53
C GLY A 490 50.35 -12.52 -50.18
N HIS A 491 51.44 -13.08 -49.66
CA HIS A 491 52.63 -12.30 -49.35
C HIS A 491 53.20 -11.78 -50.67
N LYS A 492 52.80 -10.56 -51.07
CA LYS A 492 53.19 -9.97 -52.35
C LYS A 492 54.71 -9.88 -52.41
N ASP A 493 55.31 -10.82 -53.14
CA ASP A 493 56.69 -10.73 -53.53
C ASP A 493 56.85 -9.47 -54.40
N LYS A 494 57.97 -8.76 -54.23
CA LYS A 494 58.09 -7.37 -54.69
C LYS A 494 58.74 -7.23 -56.05
N PHE A 495 58.69 -8.29 -56.86
CA PHE A 495 59.22 -8.34 -58.21
C PHE A 495 58.21 -9.02 -59.14
N PHE A 496 58.11 -8.46 -60.35
CA PHE A 496 57.14 -8.80 -61.40
C PHE A 496 55.69 -8.39 -61.10
N ASP A 497 55.37 -7.15 -61.44
CA ASP A 497 54.09 -6.84 -62.09
C ASP A 497 54.14 -7.40 -63.52
N GLU A 498 53.27 -8.34 -63.88
CA GLU A 498 52.75 -8.46 -65.25
C GLU A 498 51.43 -9.26 -65.26
N GLU A 499 50.45 -8.70 -65.97
CA GLU A 499 49.17 -9.18 -66.53
C GLU A 499 48.33 -10.34 -65.92
N GLU A 500 47.02 -10.16 -66.08
CA GLU A 500 45.95 -11.18 -66.14
C GLU A 500 45.77 -12.18 -64.97
N SER A 501 44.87 -11.81 -64.05
CA SER A 501 44.06 -12.78 -63.30
C SER A 501 42.63 -12.25 -63.15
N GLU A 502 41.68 -12.88 -63.84
CA GLU A 502 40.25 -12.64 -63.66
C GLU A 502 39.78 -13.32 -62.36
N GLU A 503 39.61 -12.56 -61.27
CA GLU A 503 38.87 -13.04 -60.09
C GLU A 503 37.43 -12.50 -60.13
N GLU A 504 36.53 -13.38 -60.57
CA GLU A 504 35.11 -13.16 -60.81
C GLU A 504 34.30 -12.95 -59.51
N ASP A 505 33.34 -12.02 -59.55
CA ASP A 505 32.19 -11.85 -58.65
C ASP A 505 32.33 -12.19 -57.14
N ASN A 506 32.97 -11.29 -56.39
CA ASN A 506 32.66 -11.07 -54.97
C ASN A 506 32.53 -9.58 -54.58
N GLU A 507 32.09 -8.71 -55.50
CA GLU A 507 31.83 -7.30 -55.19
C GLU A 507 30.58 -7.14 -54.30
N VAL A 508 30.77 -7.17 -52.98
CA VAL A 508 29.72 -6.92 -51.98
C VAL A 508 29.14 -5.51 -52.19
N VAL A 509 27.96 -5.45 -52.80
CA VAL A 509 27.36 -4.20 -53.31
C VAL A 509 27.14 -3.18 -52.19
N THR A 510 28.10 -2.25 -52.06
CA THR A 510 28.09 -1.25 -50.99
C THR A 510 26.83 -0.36 -51.05
N ARG A 511 26.43 0.16 -49.89
CA ARG A 511 25.28 1.09 -49.77
C ARG A 511 25.41 2.32 -50.69
N ALA A 512 26.63 2.72 -51.03
CA ALA A 512 26.91 3.76 -52.02
C ALA A 512 26.60 3.30 -53.45
N ALA A 513 27.08 2.13 -53.88
CA ALA A 513 26.78 1.55 -55.19
C ALA A 513 25.26 1.33 -55.37
N LEU A 514 24.57 0.81 -54.34
CA LEU A 514 23.11 0.66 -54.33
C LEU A 514 22.38 2.01 -54.47
N LYS A 515 22.81 3.05 -53.75
CA LYS A 515 22.28 4.41 -53.94
C LYS A 515 22.51 4.93 -55.37
N MET A 516 23.71 4.79 -55.91
CA MET A 516 24.02 5.27 -57.27
C MET A 516 23.23 4.50 -58.34
N ARG A 517 22.97 3.19 -58.14
CA ARG A 517 22.13 2.38 -59.03
C ARG A 517 20.66 2.79 -58.95
N SER A 518 20.13 3.08 -57.77
CA SER A 518 18.74 3.55 -57.61
C SER A 518 18.54 4.98 -58.15
N GLN A 519 19.51 5.88 -57.91
CA GLN A 519 19.57 7.24 -58.46
C GLN A 519 19.49 7.21 -60.00
N LYS A 520 20.36 6.43 -60.66
CA LYS A 520 20.34 6.24 -62.13
C LYS A 520 19.01 5.66 -62.64
N LEU A 521 18.33 4.80 -61.86
CA LEU A 521 17.02 4.23 -62.19
C LEU A 521 15.88 5.27 -62.12
N ILE A 522 15.95 6.19 -61.16
CA ILE A 522 15.00 7.31 -61.03
C ILE A 522 15.23 8.32 -62.18
N GLU A 523 16.48 8.69 -62.43
CA GLU A 523 16.85 9.65 -63.47
C GLU A 523 16.50 9.17 -64.88
N SER A 524 16.79 7.89 -65.20
CA SER A 524 16.42 7.29 -66.49
C SER A 524 14.90 7.19 -66.69
N ARG A 525 14.12 6.95 -65.63
CA ARG A 525 12.64 7.02 -65.68
C ARG A 525 12.13 8.45 -65.83
N SER A 526 12.74 9.44 -65.17
CA SER A 526 12.32 10.85 -65.26
C SER A 526 12.38 11.40 -66.69
N LYS A 527 13.43 11.03 -67.44
CA LYS A 527 13.65 11.48 -68.83
C LYS A 527 12.60 11.01 -69.84
N ARG A 528 11.68 10.09 -69.49
CA ARG A 528 10.57 9.64 -70.35
C ARG A 528 9.26 10.44 -70.22
N ARG A 529 9.14 11.41 -69.31
CA ARG A 529 7.96 12.30 -69.22
C ARG A 529 8.30 13.73 -69.65
N GLY A 530 8.52 13.94 -70.95
CA GLY A 530 9.19 15.17 -71.41
C GLY A 530 8.82 15.79 -72.76
N ARG A 531 7.85 15.29 -73.56
CA ARG A 531 7.32 16.06 -74.72
C ARG A 531 6.05 15.48 -75.39
N SER A 532 4.94 16.19 -75.22
CA SER A 532 3.97 16.47 -76.30
C SER A 532 3.23 17.77 -75.94
N ARG A 533 3.43 18.83 -76.74
CA ARG A 533 2.71 20.12 -76.60
C ARG A 533 2.82 20.95 -77.89
N LYS A 534 1.83 20.74 -78.77
CA LYS A 534 1.43 21.40 -80.04
C LYS A 534 0.41 20.42 -80.65
N SER A 535 -0.66 20.85 -81.34
CA SER A 535 -1.02 22.20 -81.77
C SER A 535 -1.78 23.03 -80.73
#